data_AF-A0A7D5QE77-F1
#
_entry.id   AF-A0A7D5QE77-F1
#
_cell.length_a   1.000
_cell.length_b   1.000
_cell.length_c   1.000
_cell.angle_alpha   90.00
_cell.angle_beta   90.00
_cell.angle_gamma   90.00
#
_symmetry.space_group_name_H-M   'P 1'
#
loop_
_entity.id
_entity.type
_entity.pdbx_description
1 polymer ?
#
loop_
_entity_poly.entity_id
_entity_poly.type
_entity_poly.pdbx_seq_one_letter_code
_entity_poly.pdbx_strand_id
1 'polypeptide(L)'
;MKNKDLLYKATLFEAGLELHKIRSLVTDVKAKRLRRIFFARVDYAEKLRKFKKYEKDLKEADRSFARFVKLLNKSSVYKGYKNFIEEISEKSEIPENDLKNFVENSDVIISFINEKVKFKKGTPREYWSEFYLPFPAHRSQKKYEIDEIYRVWKKTDPKAKELINKIRIKRKNQEASCIYNSGKDVFEIRCDLVTKTLPEIFTFVHELGHARHEKILLESGSQAGRYLKEKNAYEFALRLVKKIAPEDEFWAYLWFKTKEILVNGLFEYFVYTKHNIKPAKLYAELHNRFYRKRVQRENYYYLTIPSLLIENGRFFTACVPFVEAFKEVIIKVDS
;
A
#
# COMPACT_ATOMS: atom_id res chain seq x y z
N MET A 1 23.42 30.41 1.45
CA MET A 1 22.15 29.83 0.96
C MET A 1 22.13 29.53 -0.55
N LYS A 2 22.60 30.40 -1.45
CA LYS A 2 22.54 30.19 -2.92
C LYS A 2 23.16 28.87 -3.44
N ASN A 3 24.21 28.35 -2.79
CA ASN A 3 24.89 27.13 -3.22
C ASN A 3 24.09 25.84 -2.93
N LYS A 4 23.33 25.78 -1.83
CA LYS A 4 22.54 24.58 -1.47
C LYS A 4 21.34 24.37 -2.42
N ASP A 5 20.70 25.45 -2.87
CA ASP A 5 19.58 25.38 -3.81
C ASP A 5 20.04 24.88 -5.20
N LEU A 6 21.21 25.34 -5.68
CA LEU A 6 21.79 24.86 -6.92
C LEU A 6 22.14 23.36 -6.84
N LEU A 7 22.77 22.93 -5.75
CA LEU A 7 23.10 21.52 -5.51
C LEU A 7 21.85 20.63 -5.40
N TYR A 8 20.80 21.13 -4.76
CA TYR A 8 19.50 20.46 -4.68
C TYR A 8 18.90 20.26 -6.08
N LYS A 9 18.82 21.33 -6.88
CA LYS A 9 18.27 21.27 -8.25
C LYS A 9 19.07 20.33 -9.16
N ALA A 10 20.40 20.41 -9.11
CA ALA A 10 21.28 19.51 -9.87
C ALA A 10 21.08 18.04 -9.46
N THR A 11 20.98 17.76 -8.16
CA THR A 11 20.74 16.40 -7.64
C THR A 11 19.39 15.85 -8.07
N LEU A 12 18.34 16.67 -8.09
CA LEU A 12 17.04 16.26 -8.61
C LEU A 12 17.06 15.99 -10.11
N PHE A 13 17.81 16.78 -10.88
CA PHE A 13 18.00 16.53 -12.30
C PHE A 13 18.68 15.18 -12.55
N GLU A 14 19.76 14.87 -11.83
CA GLU A 14 20.41 13.55 -11.88
C GLU A 14 19.47 12.41 -11.48
N ALA A 15 18.64 12.60 -10.45
CA ALA A 15 17.63 11.63 -10.05
C ALA A 15 16.62 11.39 -11.17
N GLY A 16 16.20 12.45 -11.86
CA GLY A 16 15.34 12.38 -13.05
C GLY A 16 15.95 11.56 -14.19
N LEU A 17 17.26 11.68 -14.42
CA LEU A 17 17.98 10.89 -15.42
C LEU A 17 18.02 9.40 -15.07
N GLU A 18 18.27 9.05 -13.80
CA GLU A 18 18.22 7.65 -13.37
C GLU A 18 16.81 7.06 -13.47
N LEU A 19 15.77 7.84 -13.12
CA LEU A 19 14.38 7.42 -13.32
C LEU A 19 14.05 7.22 -14.80
N HIS A 20 14.51 8.12 -15.68
CA HIS A 20 14.35 7.96 -17.13
C HIS A 20 15.01 6.66 -17.63
N LYS A 21 16.22 6.36 -17.16
CA LYS A 21 16.93 5.12 -17.48
C LYS A 21 16.18 3.87 -17.01
N ILE A 22 15.59 3.89 -15.81
CA ILE A 22 14.73 2.79 -15.34
C ILE A 22 13.55 2.60 -16.29
N ARG A 23 12.88 3.67 -16.71
CA ARG A 23 11.69 3.62 -17.57
C ARG A 23 12.00 3.22 -19.01
N SER A 24 13.20 3.50 -19.52
CA SER A 24 13.62 3.02 -20.85
C SER A 24 13.92 1.51 -20.84
N LEU A 25 14.49 1.00 -19.74
CA LEU A 25 14.75 -0.42 -19.54
C LEU A 25 13.46 -1.20 -19.27
N VAL A 26 12.60 -0.67 -18.40
CA VAL A 26 11.32 -1.25 -17.95
C VAL A 26 10.16 -0.35 -18.38
N THR A 27 9.88 -0.33 -19.68
CA THR A 27 8.75 0.42 -20.24
C THR A 27 7.41 -0.06 -19.69
N ASP A 28 6.35 0.75 -19.80
CA ASP A 28 5.01 0.37 -19.32
C ASP A 28 4.51 -0.94 -19.95
N VAL A 29 4.85 -1.16 -21.23
CA VAL A 29 4.56 -2.40 -21.95
C VAL A 29 5.34 -3.59 -21.36
N LYS A 30 6.64 -3.43 -21.10
CA LYS A 30 7.46 -4.46 -20.45
C LYS A 30 6.98 -4.73 -19.03
N ALA A 31 6.68 -3.70 -18.25
CA ALA A 31 6.13 -3.82 -16.90
C ALA A 31 4.81 -4.59 -16.92
N LYS A 32 3.88 -4.28 -17.84
CA LYS A 32 2.62 -5.02 -18.01
C LYS A 32 2.86 -6.50 -18.36
N ARG A 33 3.83 -6.81 -19.23
CA ARG A 33 4.21 -8.19 -19.56
C ARG A 33 4.83 -8.92 -18.37
N LEU A 34 5.73 -8.27 -17.64
CA LEU A 34 6.35 -8.80 -16.42
C LEU A 34 5.27 -9.11 -15.37
N ARG A 35 4.36 -8.17 -15.08
CA ARG A 35 3.22 -8.41 -14.18
C ARG A 35 2.43 -9.64 -14.62
N ARG A 36 2.11 -9.79 -15.92
CA ARG A 36 1.44 -11.01 -16.44
C ARG A 36 2.23 -12.29 -16.17
N ILE A 37 3.57 -12.25 -16.22
CA ILE A 37 4.41 -13.41 -15.87
C ILE A 37 4.30 -13.72 -14.37
N PHE A 38 4.40 -12.71 -13.52
CA PHE A 38 4.21 -12.85 -12.06
C PHE A 38 2.83 -13.41 -11.72
N PHE A 39 1.77 -13.03 -12.44
CA PHE A 39 0.40 -13.51 -12.18
C PHE A 39 -0.04 -14.72 -13.01
N ALA A 40 0.81 -15.27 -13.89
CA ALA A 40 0.43 -16.40 -14.73
C ALA A 40 0.15 -17.66 -13.89
N ARG A 41 -0.85 -18.45 -14.29
CA ARG A 41 -1.11 -19.78 -13.71
C ARG A 41 -0.37 -20.85 -14.53
N VAL A 42 0.96 -20.80 -14.49
CA VAL A 42 1.86 -21.77 -15.12
C VAL A 42 2.89 -22.23 -14.09
N ASP A 43 3.53 -23.38 -14.34
CA ASP A 43 4.54 -23.92 -13.44
C ASP A 43 5.73 -22.96 -13.25
N TYR A 44 6.49 -23.22 -12.18
CA TYR A 44 7.65 -22.39 -11.82
C TYR A 44 8.72 -22.32 -12.92
N ALA A 45 9.00 -23.43 -13.60
CA ALA A 45 10.04 -23.51 -14.62
C ALA A 45 9.71 -22.60 -15.81
N GLU A 46 8.44 -22.59 -16.23
CA GLU A 46 7.95 -21.76 -17.31
C GLU A 46 7.96 -20.27 -16.95
N LYS A 47 7.61 -19.92 -15.69
CA LYS A 47 7.76 -18.54 -15.21
C LYS A 47 9.22 -18.09 -15.21
N LEU A 48 10.12 -18.93 -14.71
CA LEU A 48 11.54 -18.64 -14.68
C LEU A 48 12.09 -18.44 -16.10
N ARG A 49 11.70 -19.29 -17.06
CA ARG A 49 12.07 -19.15 -18.48
C ARG A 49 11.59 -17.82 -19.07
N LYS A 50 10.36 -17.41 -18.78
CA LYS A 50 9.81 -16.11 -19.21
C LYS A 50 10.52 -14.94 -18.54
N PHE A 51 10.84 -15.06 -17.25
CA PHE A 51 11.51 -14.03 -16.47
C PHE A 51 12.96 -13.81 -16.94
N LYS A 52 13.72 -14.87 -17.24
CA LYS A 52 15.11 -14.81 -17.73
C LYS A 52 15.27 -13.90 -18.95
N LYS A 53 14.23 -13.77 -19.80
CA LYS A 53 14.24 -12.86 -20.97
C LYS A 53 14.40 -11.38 -20.59
N TYR A 54 14.07 -11.01 -19.35
CA TYR A 54 14.11 -9.63 -18.85
C TYR A 54 15.22 -9.41 -17.80
N GLU A 55 15.93 -10.46 -17.40
CA GLU A 55 16.84 -10.43 -16.24
C GLU A 55 17.95 -9.37 -16.39
N LYS A 56 18.54 -9.23 -17.57
CA LYS A 56 19.58 -8.23 -17.85
C LYS A 56 19.06 -6.81 -17.64
N ASP A 57 17.92 -6.48 -18.24
CA ASP A 57 17.28 -5.17 -18.12
C ASP A 57 16.90 -4.86 -16.67
N LEU A 58 16.37 -5.85 -15.95
CA LEU A 58 15.96 -5.70 -14.55
C LEU A 58 17.16 -5.49 -13.62
N LYS A 59 18.27 -6.20 -13.81
CA LYS A 59 19.51 -5.98 -13.05
C LYS A 59 20.09 -4.60 -13.31
N GLU A 60 20.02 -4.10 -14.54
CA GLU A 60 20.47 -2.74 -14.84
C GLU A 60 19.55 -1.68 -14.22
N ALA A 61 18.23 -1.87 -14.31
CA ALA A 61 17.24 -1.00 -13.70
C ALA A 61 17.34 -0.99 -12.16
N ASP A 62 17.62 -2.12 -11.50
CA ASP A 62 17.86 -2.20 -10.04
C ASP A 62 19.09 -1.36 -9.63
N ARG A 63 20.18 -1.40 -10.40
CA ARG A 63 21.35 -0.54 -10.15
C ARG A 63 21.02 0.94 -10.31
N SER A 64 20.24 1.30 -11.32
CA SER A 64 19.76 2.67 -11.50
C SER A 64 18.83 3.11 -10.36
N PHE A 65 17.93 2.24 -9.91
CA PHE A 65 17.07 2.51 -8.77
C PHE A 65 17.87 2.75 -7.48
N ALA A 66 18.91 1.96 -7.22
CA ALA A 66 19.78 2.18 -6.07
C ALA A 66 20.50 3.55 -6.11
N ARG A 67 20.87 4.04 -7.30
CA ARG A 67 21.45 5.39 -7.47
C ARG A 67 20.39 6.48 -7.30
N PHE A 68 19.20 6.29 -7.88
CA PHE A 68 18.06 7.18 -7.74
C PHE A 68 17.70 7.42 -6.26
N VAL A 69 17.58 6.36 -5.46
CA VAL A 69 17.31 6.43 -4.01
C VAL A 69 18.38 7.24 -3.26
N LYS A 70 19.67 7.03 -3.59
CA LYS A 70 20.78 7.80 -2.99
C LYS A 70 20.68 9.28 -3.33
N LEU A 71 20.32 9.62 -4.55
CA LEU A 71 20.15 11.01 -5.00
C LEU A 71 18.97 11.68 -4.30
N LEU A 72 17.83 10.98 -4.13
CA LEU A 72 16.70 11.51 -3.37
C LEU A 72 17.08 11.78 -1.90
N ASN A 73 17.74 10.85 -1.23
CA ASN A 73 18.25 11.06 0.12
C ASN A 73 19.19 12.28 0.20
N LYS A 74 20.12 12.41 -0.75
CA LYS A 74 21.03 13.55 -0.84
C LYS A 74 20.26 14.87 -1.03
N SER A 75 19.19 14.85 -1.83
CA SER A 75 18.33 16.02 -2.04
C SER A 75 17.63 16.48 -0.75
N SER A 76 17.17 15.53 0.08
CA SER A 76 16.56 15.82 1.39
C SER A 76 17.58 16.41 2.37
N VAL A 77 18.83 15.94 2.34
CA VAL A 77 19.93 16.53 3.14
C VAL A 77 20.17 17.99 2.77
N TYR A 78 20.08 18.37 1.49
CA TYR A 78 20.20 19.78 1.10
C TYR A 78 19.07 20.67 1.64
N LYS A 79 17.90 20.09 1.94
CA LYS A 79 16.78 20.77 2.58
C LYS A 79 16.88 20.82 4.11
N GLY A 80 17.84 20.13 4.71
CA GLY A 80 18.04 20.10 6.16
C GLY A 80 17.54 18.84 6.88
N TYR A 81 17.00 17.86 6.14
CA TYR A 81 16.57 16.58 6.71
C TYR A 81 17.74 15.58 6.76
N LYS A 82 17.70 14.61 7.66
CA LYS A 82 18.65 13.48 7.75
C LYS A 82 18.55 12.57 6.54
N ASN A 83 17.34 12.31 6.05
CA ASN A 83 17.07 11.46 4.89
C ASN A 83 15.68 11.75 4.30
N PHE A 84 15.34 11.05 3.22
CA PHE A 84 14.06 11.21 2.54
C PHE A 84 12.86 10.77 3.39
N ILE A 85 13.00 9.76 4.27
CA ILE A 85 11.91 9.32 5.16
C ILE A 85 11.52 10.41 6.14
N GLU A 86 12.49 11.10 6.74
CA GLU A 86 12.19 12.22 7.64
C GLU A 86 11.46 13.35 6.90
N GLU A 87 11.93 13.75 5.71
CA GLU A 87 11.27 14.77 4.88
C GLU A 87 9.80 14.43 4.60
N ILE A 88 9.51 13.20 4.15
CA ILE A 88 8.14 12.80 3.81
C ILE A 88 7.27 12.57 5.05
N SER A 89 7.87 12.23 6.20
CA SER A 89 7.15 12.01 7.46
C SER A 89 6.64 13.34 8.00
N GLU A 90 7.48 14.37 8.01
CA GLU A 90 7.08 15.74 8.40
C GLU A 90 5.97 16.26 7.48
N LYS A 91 6.16 16.15 6.15
CA LYS A 91 5.16 16.59 5.16
C LYS A 91 3.82 15.87 5.24
N SER A 92 3.83 14.64 5.75
CA SER A 92 2.61 13.85 5.91
C SER A 92 2.07 13.90 7.34
N GLU A 93 2.71 14.69 8.21
CA GLU A 93 2.35 14.89 9.61
C GLU A 93 2.31 13.57 10.41
N ILE A 94 3.27 12.68 10.14
CA ILE A 94 3.41 11.41 10.87
C ILE A 94 4.00 11.70 12.25
N PRO A 95 3.33 11.32 13.36
CA PRO A 95 3.86 11.50 14.70
C PRO A 95 5.18 10.75 14.90
N GLU A 96 6.12 11.39 15.60
CA GLU A 96 7.45 10.81 15.84
C GLU A 96 7.38 9.45 16.56
N ASN A 97 6.47 9.30 17.52
CA ASN A 97 6.28 8.04 18.24
C ASN A 97 5.82 6.90 17.32
N ASP A 98 4.93 7.20 16.37
CA ASP A 98 4.42 6.20 15.43
C ASP A 98 5.50 5.83 14.41
N LEU A 99 6.32 6.81 13.99
CA LEU A 99 7.48 6.59 13.15
C LEU A 99 8.55 5.72 13.86
N LYS A 100 8.86 6.04 15.13
CA LYS A 100 9.87 5.34 15.93
C LYS A 100 9.53 3.86 16.11
N ASN A 101 8.25 3.56 16.33
CA ASN A 101 7.77 2.20 16.58
C ASN A 101 7.33 1.46 15.29
N PHE A 102 7.37 2.12 14.12
CA PHE A 102 6.81 1.61 12.87
C PHE A 102 7.31 0.20 12.50
N VAL A 103 8.62 -0.05 12.58
CA VAL A 103 9.22 -1.33 12.19
C VAL A 103 8.80 -2.44 13.15
N GLU A 104 8.89 -2.20 14.46
CA GLU A 104 8.50 -3.17 15.49
C GLU A 104 7.01 -3.50 15.40
N ASN A 105 6.16 -2.47 15.28
CA ASN A 105 4.72 -2.64 15.10
C ASN A 105 4.38 -3.42 13.83
N SER A 106 5.12 -3.19 12.73
CA SER A 106 4.96 -3.95 11.50
C SER A 106 5.29 -5.43 11.70
N ASP A 107 6.37 -5.76 12.41
CA ASP A 107 6.75 -7.14 12.68
C ASP A 107 5.74 -7.86 13.58
N VAL A 108 5.18 -7.18 14.58
CA VAL A 108 4.06 -7.69 15.40
C VAL A 108 2.84 -8.02 14.54
N ILE A 109 2.44 -7.10 13.65
CA ILE A 109 1.30 -7.31 12.74
C ILE A 109 1.55 -8.48 11.80
N ILE A 110 2.77 -8.61 11.26
CA ILE A 110 3.15 -9.72 10.37
C ILE A 110 3.01 -11.05 11.11
N SER A 111 3.52 -11.16 12.34
CA SER A 111 3.38 -12.37 13.14
C SER A 111 1.90 -12.71 13.36
N PHE A 112 1.13 -11.73 13.84
CA PHE A 112 -0.29 -11.90 14.14
C PHE A 112 -1.08 -12.37 12.92
N ILE A 113 -0.93 -11.72 11.77
CA ILE A 113 -1.72 -12.05 10.57
C ILE A 113 -1.32 -13.41 9.98
N ASN A 114 -0.05 -13.81 10.10
CA ASN A 114 0.43 -15.13 9.67
C ASN A 114 -0.13 -16.27 10.52
N GLU A 115 -0.44 -16.01 11.80
CA GLU A 115 -1.08 -16.97 12.71
C GLU A 115 -2.58 -17.16 12.39
N LYS A 116 -3.28 -16.07 12.06
CA LYS A 116 -4.72 -16.11 11.74
C LYS A 116 -5.02 -16.83 10.43
N VAL A 117 -4.13 -16.77 9.43
CA VAL A 117 -4.36 -17.45 8.15
C VAL A 117 -3.93 -18.91 8.17
N LYS A 118 -4.92 -19.81 8.25
CA LYS A 118 -4.74 -21.25 8.05
C LYS A 118 -4.65 -21.59 6.56
N PHE A 119 -3.44 -21.72 6.03
CA PHE A 119 -3.25 -22.25 4.68
C PHE A 119 -3.68 -23.72 4.62
N LYS A 120 -4.55 -24.08 3.66
CA LYS A 120 -5.03 -25.46 3.52
C LYS A 120 -3.87 -26.42 3.20
N LYS A 121 -3.89 -27.60 3.82
CA LYS A 121 -2.99 -28.73 3.49
C LYS A 121 -3.12 -29.01 1.99
N GLY A 122 -2.00 -29.01 1.26
CA GLY A 122 -1.99 -29.17 -0.21
C GLY A 122 -1.96 -27.87 -1.03
N THR A 123 -1.85 -26.69 -0.39
CA THR A 123 -1.57 -25.43 -1.13
C THR A 123 -0.26 -25.60 -1.92
N PRO A 124 -0.27 -25.53 -3.27
CA PRO A 124 0.88 -25.87 -4.10
C PRO A 124 2.13 -25.08 -3.69
N ARG A 125 3.31 -25.70 -3.77
CA ARG A 125 4.59 -25.04 -3.41
C ARG A 125 4.78 -23.71 -4.14
N GLU A 126 4.23 -23.61 -5.33
CA GLU A 126 4.25 -22.42 -6.18
C GLU A 126 3.61 -21.19 -5.52
N TYR A 127 2.59 -21.36 -4.67
CA TYR A 127 1.96 -20.28 -3.89
C TYR A 127 2.94 -19.61 -2.91
N TRP A 128 4.09 -20.23 -2.66
CA TRP A 128 5.16 -19.78 -1.78
C TRP A 128 6.40 -19.28 -2.56
N SER A 129 6.32 -19.22 -3.89
CA SER A 129 7.46 -18.90 -4.77
C SER A 129 7.59 -17.39 -5.05
N GLU A 130 8.80 -17.00 -5.49
CA GLU A 130 9.17 -15.66 -5.99
C GLU A 130 8.19 -15.05 -6.99
N PHE A 131 7.51 -15.90 -7.75
CA PHE A 131 6.64 -15.51 -8.84
C PHE A 131 5.16 -15.75 -8.55
N TYR A 132 4.77 -15.92 -7.28
CA TYR A 132 3.37 -16.11 -6.92
C TYR A 132 3.01 -15.16 -5.79
N LEU A 133 2.17 -14.18 -6.14
CA LEU A 133 1.37 -13.42 -5.18
C LEU A 133 -0.01 -14.06 -5.20
N PRO A 134 -0.24 -15.23 -4.55
CA PRO A 134 -1.59 -15.72 -4.47
C PRO A 134 -2.37 -14.74 -3.60
N PHE A 135 -3.46 -14.22 -4.16
CA PHE A 135 -4.59 -13.80 -3.36
C PHE A 135 -5.17 -15.08 -2.75
N PRO A 136 -5.16 -15.27 -1.41
CA PRO A 136 -5.82 -16.42 -0.81
C PRO A 136 -7.34 -16.42 -1.10
N ALA A 137 -7.88 -15.23 -1.42
CA ALA A 137 -9.29 -15.01 -1.66
C ALA A 137 -9.75 -15.27 -3.12
N HIS A 138 -9.06 -16.13 -3.87
CA HIS A 138 -9.64 -16.82 -5.03
C HIS A 138 -10.81 -17.78 -4.66
N ARG A 139 -11.49 -17.57 -3.54
CA ARG A 139 -12.57 -18.45 -3.05
C ARG A 139 -13.88 -17.75 -2.77
N SER A 140 -13.91 -16.47 -2.42
CA SER A 140 -15.20 -15.80 -2.27
C SER A 140 -15.63 -15.19 -3.60
N GLN A 141 -16.69 -15.75 -4.16
CA GLN A 141 -17.47 -15.15 -5.23
C GLN A 141 -18.59 -14.27 -4.67
N LYS A 142 -18.62 -14.01 -3.34
CA LYS A 142 -19.61 -13.15 -2.73
C LYS A 142 -19.49 -11.75 -3.34
N LYS A 143 -20.60 -11.29 -3.88
CA LYS A 143 -20.80 -9.89 -4.28
C LYS A 143 -21.52 -9.20 -3.15
N TYR A 144 -20.95 -8.10 -2.70
CA TYR A 144 -21.51 -7.32 -1.59
C TYR A 144 -22.35 -6.18 -2.15
N GLU A 145 -23.55 -6.01 -1.62
CA GLU A 145 -24.41 -4.90 -2.03
C GLU A 145 -24.15 -3.66 -1.17
N ILE A 146 -24.18 -2.47 -1.78
CA ILE A 146 -23.92 -1.20 -1.07
C ILE A 146 -24.92 -1.02 0.08
N ASP A 147 -26.17 -1.44 -0.12
CA ASP A 147 -27.20 -1.39 0.92
C ASP A 147 -26.91 -2.31 2.11
N GLU A 148 -26.21 -3.44 1.90
CA GLU A 148 -25.74 -4.31 2.99
C GLU A 148 -24.72 -3.54 3.85
N ILE A 149 -23.76 -2.89 3.20
CA ILE A 149 -22.71 -2.09 3.85
C ILE A 149 -23.34 -0.96 4.67
N TYR A 150 -24.25 -0.19 4.08
CA TYR A 150 -24.96 0.90 4.75
C TYR A 150 -25.82 0.41 5.91
N ARG A 151 -26.46 -0.76 5.78
CA ARG A 151 -27.25 -1.35 6.86
C ARG A 151 -26.36 -1.72 8.05
N VAL A 152 -25.22 -2.35 7.81
CA VAL A 152 -24.26 -2.67 8.88
C VAL A 152 -23.72 -1.37 9.49
N TRP A 153 -23.37 -0.37 8.69
CA TRP A 153 -22.87 0.92 9.21
C TRP A 153 -23.89 1.62 10.10
N LYS A 154 -25.15 1.72 9.68
CA LYS A 154 -26.24 2.33 10.50
C LYS A 154 -26.45 1.63 11.84
N LYS A 155 -26.26 0.30 11.90
CA LYS A 155 -26.33 -0.45 13.15
C LYS A 155 -25.17 -0.14 14.10
N THR A 156 -24.01 0.23 13.55
CA THR A 156 -22.80 0.51 14.33
C THR A 156 -22.62 1.97 14.71
N ASP A 157 -23.19 2.89 13.93
CA ASP A 157 -23.09 4.33 14.13
C ASP A 157 -24.44 4.97 13.79
N PRO A 158 -25.25 5.36 14.79
CA PRO A 158 -26.56 5.96 14.55
C PRO A 158 -26.50 7.25 13.70
N LYS A 159 -25.38 7.98 13.74
CA LYS A 159 -25.18 9.21 12.94
C LYS A 159 -24.88 8.90 11.47
N ALA A 160 -24.61 7.65 11.11
CA ALA A 160 -24.34 7.24 9.73
C ALA A 160 -25.49 7.56 8.78
N LYS A 161 -26.75 7.52 9.24
CA LYS A 161 -27.92 7.76 8.38
C LYS A 161 -27.84 9.11 7.67
N GLU A 162 -27.46 10.15 8.39
CA GLU A 162 -27.38 11.50 7.83
C GLU A 162 -26.28 11.61 6.79
N LEU A 163 -25.11 11.02 7.08
CA LEU A 163 -23.97 11.01 6.15
C LEU A 163 -24.24 10.17 4.90
N ILE A 164 -24.88 9.02 5.03
CA ILE A 164 -25.24 8.13 3.90
C ILE A 164 -26.10 8.88 2.87
N ASN A 165 -27.04 9.70 3.33
CA ASN A 165 -27.90 10.49 2.43
C ASN A 165 -27.12 11.56 1.65
N LYS A 166 -25.92 11.94 2.13
CA LYS A 166 -25.03 12.91 1.46
C LYS A 166 -23.98 12.23 0.57
N ILE A 167 -23.90 10.90 0.54
CA ILE A 167 -22.90 10.18 -0.27
C ILE A 167 -23.41 9.99 -1.69
N ARG A 168 -22.58 10.37 -2.67
CA ARG A 168 -22.78 10.09 -4.10
C ARG A 168 -21.65 9.24 -4.62
N ILE A 169 -21.99 8.10 -5.22
CA ILE A 169 -21.01 7.18 -5.78
C ILE A 169 -20.89 7.45 -7.28
N LYS A 170 -19.66 7.69 -7.75
CA LYS A 170 -19.34 7.78 -9.18
C LYS A 170 -18.33 6.72 -9.58
N ARG A 171 -18.58 6.07 -10.71
CA ARG A 171 -17.59 5.17 -11.31
C ARG A 171 -16.43 5.98 -11.86
N LYS A 172 -15.21 5.50 -11.62
CA LYS A 172 -13.98 6.08 -12.17
C LYS A 172 -12.98 4.97 -12.45
N ASN A 173 -12.35 4.98 -13.64
CA ASN A 173 -11.32 4.02 -14.04
C ASN A 173 -9.93 4.36 -13.46
N GLN A 174 -9.88 5.09 -12.34
CA GLN A 174 -8.66 5.54 -11.68
C GLN A 174 -8.74 5.21 -10.19
N GLU A 175 -7.76 5.69 -9.42
CA GLU A 175 -7.73 5.54 -7.98
C GLU A 175 -8.98 6.08 -7.30
N ALA A 176 -9.35 5.39 -6.21
CA ALA A 176 -10.47 5.78 -5.40
C ALA A 176 -10.17 7.11 -4.68
N SER A 177 -11.22 7.90 -4.47
CA SER A 177 -11.09 9.20 -3.81
C SER A 177 -12.43 9.67 -3.27
N CYS A 178 -12.41 10.32 -2.12
CA CYS A 178 -13.53 11.06 -1.56
C CYS A 178 -13.31 12.58 -1.71
N ILE A 179 -14.30 13.28 -2.27
CA ILE A 179 -14.27 14.75 -2.42
C ILE A 179 -15.56 15.33 -1.83
N TYR A 180 -15.43 16.30 -0.93
CA TYR A 180 -16.57 17.07 -0.43
C TYR A 180 -16.91 18.21 -1.41
N ASN A 181 -18.16 18.27 -1.86
CA ASN A 181 -18.69 19.35 -2.68
C ASN A 181 -19.54 20.28 -1.80
N SER A 182 -18.95 21.38 -1.36
CA SER A 182 -19.58 22.36 -0.47
C SER A 182 -20.85 22.98 -1.08
N GLY A 183 -20.86 23.25 -2.39
CA GLY A 183 -22.02 23.85 -3.06
C GLY A 183 -23.25 22.94 -3.14
N LYS A 184 -23.08 21.63 -2.94
CA LYS A 184 -24.17 20.64 -2.94
C LYS A 184 -24.35 19.92 -1.61
N ASP A 185 -23.48 20.17 -0.62
CA ASP A 185 -23.38 19.45 0.65
C ASP A 185 -23.39 17.92 0.45
N VAL A 186 -22.49 17.44 -0.41
CA VAL A 186 -22.37 16.00 -0.72
C VAL A 186 -20.92 15.52 -0.74
N PHE A 187 -20.72 14.28 -0.31
CA PHE A 187 -19.47 13.56 -0.42
C PHE A 187 -19.50 12.72 -1.70
N GLU A 188 -18.68 13.08 -2.66
CA GLU A 188 -18.51 12.32 -3.90
C GLU A 188 -17.41 11.27 -3.73
N ILE A 189 -17.83 10.01 -3.62
CA ILE A 189 -16.92 8.87 -3.60
C ILE A 189 -16.78 8.35 -5.01
N ARG A 190 -15.54 8.41 -5.51
CA ARG A 190 -15.17 7.89 -6.82
C ARG A 190 -14.48 6.56 -6.60
N CYS A 191 -15.05 5.45 -7.06
CA CYS A 191 -14.44 4.13 -6.93
C CYS A 191 -14.94 3.18 -8.01
N ASP A 192 -14.18 2.12 -8.28
CA ASP A 192 -14.61 1.04 -9.16
C ASP A 192 -15.33 -0.04 -8.31
N LEU A 193 -16.62 -0.22 -8.57
CA LEU A 193 -17.49 -1.19 -7.91
C LEU A 193 -18.13 -2.15 -8.93
N VAL A 194 -17.38 -2.49 -10.00
CA VAL A 194 -17.86 -3.36 -11.08
C VAL A 194 -18.06 -4.80 -10.60
N THR A 195 -17.12 -5.36 -9.84
CA THR A 195 -17.21 -6.77 -9.41
C THR A 195 -17.85 -6.93 -8.03
N LYS A 196 -17.85 -5.86 -7.22
CA LYS A 196 -18.32 -5.80 -5.83
C LYS A 196 -17.69 -6.88 -4.93
N THR A 197 -16.42 -7.19 -5.20
CA THR A 197 -15.62 -8.12 -4.39
C THR A 197 -15.09 -7.44 -3.14
N LEU A 198 -14.66 -8.23 -2.15
CA LEU A 198 -14.14 -7.69 -0.88
C LEU A 198 -13.01 -6.63 -1.05
N PRO A 199 -12.07 -6.75 -2.00
CA PRO A 199 -11.12 -5.67 -2.29
C PRO A 199 -11.78 -4.35 -2.68
N GLU A 200 -12.72 -4.37 -3.63
CA GLU A 200 -13.46 -3.17 -4.06
C GLU A 200 -14.28 -2.58 -2.91
N ILE A 201 -14.89 -3.45 -2.10
CA ILE A 201 -15.64 -3.04 -0.92
C ILE A 201 -14.76 -2.41 0.14
N PHE A 202 -13.60 -2.99 0.43
CA PHE A 202 -12.68 -2.41 1.40
C PHE A 202 -12.23 -1.01 0.96
N THR A 203 -11.91 -0.84 -0.32
CA THR A 203 -11.59 0.46 -0.90
C THR A 203 -12.77 1.44 -0.75
N PHE A 204 -13.99 1.02 -1.11
CA PHE A 204 -15.17 1.86 -0.93
C PHE A 204 -15.40 2.26 0.54
N VAL A 205 -15.28 1.31 1.47
CA VAL A 205 -15.44 1.60 2.91
C VAL A 205 -14.33 2.49 3.44
N HIS A 206 -13.10 2.37 2.94
CA HIS A 206 -12.02 3.29 3.26
C HIS A 206 -12.39 4.74 2.85
N GLU A 207 -12.93 4.93 1.65
CA GLU A 207 -13.44 6.25 1.22
C GLU A 207 -14.63 6.74 2.05
N LEU A 208 -15.52 5.84 2.51
CA LEU A 208 -16.56 6.19 3.49
C LEU A 208 -15.95 6.68 4.81
N GLY A 209 -14.82 6.10 5.22
CA GLY A 209 -14.05 6.55 6.38
C GLY A 209 -13.54 7.98 6.21
N HIS A 210 -13.03 8.33 5.03
CA HIS A 210 -12.69 9.72 4.71
C HIS A 210 -13.89 10.65 4.76
N ALA A 211 -15.02 10.28 4.14
CA ALA A 211 -16.25 11.07 4.18
C ALA A 211 -16.74 11.30 5.62
N ARG A 212 -16.70 10.26 6.46
CA ARG A 212 -17.06 10.33 7.87
C ARG A 212 -16.16 11.28 8.64
N HIS A 213 -14.85 11.16 8.45
CA HIS A 213 -13.91 12.01 9.16
C HIS A 213 -14.00 13.47 8.70
N GLU A 214 -14.11 13.72 7.40
CA GLU A 214 -14.27 15.06 6.85
C GLU A 214 -15.53 15.75 7.36
N LYS A 215 -16.65 15.02 7.47
CA LYS A 215 -17.88 15.55 8.10
C LYS A 215 -17.64 16.02 9.53
N ILE A 216 -16.93 15.23 10.34
CA ILE A 216 -16.61 15.60 11.74
C ILE A 216 -15.78 16.89 11.79
N LEU A 217 -14.79 17.01 10.90
CA LEU A 217 -13.94 18.21 10.81
C LEU A 217 -14.73 19.45 10.41
N LEU A 218 -15.67 19.32 9.46
CA LEU A 218 -16.56 20.41 9.07
C LEU A 218 -17.46 20.86 10.22
N GLU A 219 -18.02 19.92 10.99
CA GLU A 219 -18.87 20.21 12.16
C GLU A 219 -18.08 20.89 13.29
N SER A 220 -16.82 20.53 13.48
CA SER A 220 -15.96 21.08 14.54
C SER A 220 -15.13 22.29 14.11
N GLY A 221 -15.21 22.71 12.84
CA GLY A 221 -14.36 23.76 12.26
C GLY A 221 -12.86 23.45 12.32
N SER A 222 -12.50 22.17 12.38
CA SER A 222 -11.11 21.71 12.56
C SER A 222 -10.48 21.25 11.26
N GLN A 223 -9.15 21.12 11.24
CA GLN A 223 -8.41 20.50 10.15
C GLN A 223 -7.61 19.31 10.69
N ALA A 224 -7.36 18.33 9.83
CA ALA A 224 -6.52 17.18 10.15
C ALA A 224 -5.48 16.98 9.06
N GLY A 225 -4.26 16.67 9.49
CA GLY A 225 -3.18 16.27 8.61
C GLY A 225 -3.45 14.95 7.90
N ARG A 226 -2.67 14.70 6.84
CA ARG A 226 -2.82 13.51 5.99
C ARG A 226 -2.77 12.21 6.81
N TYR A 227 -1.82 12.09 7.73
CA TYR A 227 -1.68 10.92 8.60
C TYR A 227 -2.98 10.57 9.34
N LEU A 228 -3.58 11.56 10.01
CA LEU A 228 -4.78 11.32 10.82
C LEU A 228 -6.00 10.98 9.95
N LYS A 229 -6.12 11.61 8.76
CA LYS A 229 -7.17 11.29 7.78
C LYS A 229 -7.08 9.83 7.33
N GLU A 230 -5.88 9.36 6.97
CA GLU A 230 -5.63 7.97 6.56
C GLU A 230 -5.87 6.97 7.70
N LYS A 231 -5.35 7.26 8.91
CA LYS A 231 -5.51 6.38 10.08
C LYS A 231 -7.00 6.16 10.38
N ASN A 232 -7.78 7.24 10.48
CA ASN A 232 -9.21 7.15 10.75
C ASN A 232 -9.98 6.39 9.67
N ALA A 233 -9.59 6.57 8.39
CA ALA A 233 -10.20 5.83 7.28
C ALA A 233 -9.90 4.34 7.35
N TYR A 234 -8.66 3.94 7.67
CA TYR A 234 -8.30 2.54 7.90
C TYR A 234 -8.99 1.95 9.13
N GLU A 235 -9.05 2.66 10.26
CA GLU A 235 -9.74 2.18 11.45
C GLU A 235 -11.22 1.89 11.16
N PHE A 236 -11.88 2.81 10.46
CA PHE A 236 -13.26 2.64 10.03
C PHE A 236 -13.42 1.44 9.09
N ALA A 237 -12.56 1.33 8.07
CA ALA A 237 -12.60 0.22 7.12
C ALA A 237 -12.38 -1.14 7.77
N LEU A 238 -11.38 -1.26 8.64
CA LEU A 238 -11.10 -2.50 9.36
C LEU A 238 -12.29 -2.90 10.25
N ARG A 239 -12.86 -1.96 11.02
CA ARG A 239 -14.02 -2.24 11.90
C ARG A 239 -15.25 -2.67 11.12
N LEU A 240 -15.57 -1.94 10.05
CA LEU A 240 -16.82 -2.17 9.32
C LEU A 240 -16.72 -3.42 8.45
N VAL A 241 -15.61 -3.62 7.74
CA VAL A 241 -15.43 -4.79 6.86
C VAL A 241 -15.38 -6.09 7.66
N LYS A 242 -14.77 -6.10 8.86
CA LYS A 242 -14.81 -7.26 9.78
C LYS A 242 -16.23 -7.69 10.16
N LYS A 243 -17.20 -6.75 10.16
CA LYS A 243 -18.62 -7.03 10.45
C LYS A 243 -19.42 -7.46 9.22
N ILE A 244 -18.91 -7.21 8.01
CA ILE A 244 -19.62 -7.46 6.74
C ILE A 244 -19.17 -8.79 6.11
N ALA A 245 -17.86 -9.04 6.12
CA ALA A 245 -17.27 -10.20 5.48
C ALA A 245 -17.34 -11.44 6.39
N PRO A 246 -17.58 -12.65 5.83
CA PRO A 246 -17.34 -13.89 6.55
C PRO A 246 -15.91 -13.92 7.12
N GLU A 247 -15.73 -14.53 8.29
CA GLU A 247 -14.47 -14.47 9.03
C GLU A 247 -13.27 -15.01 8.21
N ASP A 248 -13.44 -16.14 7.53
CA ASP A 248 -12.38 -16.74 6.71
C ASP A 248 -12.00 -15.87 5.51
N GLU A 249 -12.99 -15.24 4.88
CA GLU A 249 -12.79 -14.29 3.78
C GLU A 249 -12.12 -13.00 4.27
N PHE A 250 -12.55 -12.47 5.41
CA PHE A 250 -11.97 -11.29 6.04
C PHE A 250 -10.48 -11.50 6.32
N TRP A 251 -10.11 -12.58 7.01
CA TRP A 251 -8.71 -12.87 7.33
C TRP A 251 -7.86 -13.13 6.09
N ALA A 252 -8.41 -13.85 5.10
CA ALA A 252 -7.74 -14.10 3.83
C ALA A 252 -7.42 -12.81 3.06
N TYR A 253 -8.40 -11.90 2.99
CA TYR A 253 -8.21 -10.60 2.35
C TYR A 253 -7.27 -9.70 3.16
N LEU A 254 -7.45 -9.64 4.49
CA LEU A 254 -6.65 -8.81 5.36
C LEU A 254 -5.18 -9.21 5.30
N TRP A 255 -4.84 -10.51 5.29
CA TRP A 255 -3.47 -10.97 5.07
C TRP A 255 -2.88 -10.47 3.76
N PHE A 256 -3.65 -10.54 2.66
CA PHE A 256 -3.20 -10.03 1.37
C PHE A 256 -2.97 -8.52 1.40
N LYS A 257 -3.93 -7.76 1.94
CA LYS A 257 -3.86 -6.30 2.03
C LYS A 257 -2.71 -5.83 2.91
N THR A 258 -2.54 -6.45 4.08
CA THR A 258 -1.42 -6.21 4.99
C THR A 258 -0.10 -6.51 4.31
N LYS A 259 0.01 -7.62 3.57
CA LYS A 259 1.21 -7.97 2.81
C LYS A 259 1.55 -6.93 1.75
N GLU A 260 0.57 -6.48 0.97
CA GLU A 260 0.78 -5.46 -0.05
C GLU A 260 1.28 -4.14 0.56
N ILE A 261 0.59 -3.65 1.61
CA ILE A 261 0.92 -2.38 2.26
C ILE A 261 2.27 -2.46 2.98
N LEU A 262 2.48 -3.46 3.83
CA LEU A 262 3.69 -3.56 4.65
C LEU A 262 4.95 -3.86 3.81
N VAL A 263 4.87 -4.73 2.80
CA VAL A 263 6.06 -5.00 1.96
C VAL A 263 6.52 -3.73 1.26
N ASN A 264 5.59 -2.98 0.65
CA ASN A 264 5.95 -1.77 -0.07
C ASN A 264 6.34 -0.62 0.88
N GLY A 265 5.62 -0.45 1.99
CA GLY A 265 5.92 0.58 2.98
C GLY A 265 7.24 0.36 3.71
N LEU A 266 7.54 -0.88 4.15
CA LEU A 266 8.84 -1.23 4.73
C LEU A 266 9.96 -1.18 3.68
N PHE A 267 9.67 -1.50 2.42
CA PHE A 267 10.65 -1.37 1.35
C PHE A 267 11.07 0.08 1.18
N GLU A 268 10.12 1.01 1.01
CA GLU A 268 10.41 2.45 0.96
C GLU A 268 11.16 2.90 2.22
N TYR A 269 10.67 2.55 3.41
CA TYR A 269 11.35 2.89 4.66
C TYR A 269 12.82 2.44 4.66
N PHE A 270 13.11 1.18 4.34
CA PHE A 270 14.47 0.64 4.43
C PHE A 270 15.39 1.12 3.32
N VAL A 271 14.93 1.25 2.06
CA VAL A 271 15.80 1.73 0.97
C VAL A 271 16.32 3.14 1.23
N TYR A 272 15.53 3.98 1.90
CA TYR A 272 15.91 5.34 2.24
C TYR A 272 16.63 5.46 3.60
N THR A 273 16.51 4.50 4.52
CA THR A 273 17.11 4.60 5.86
C THR A 273 18.39 3.79 6.06
N LYS A 274 18.65 2.71 5.31
CA LYS A 274 19.91 1.96 5.43
C LYS A 274 20.85 2.20 4.27
N HIS A 275 22.15 2.11 4.56
CA HIS A 275 23.20 2.28 3.57
C HIS A 275 23.50 0.98 2.82
N ASN A 276 23.90 1.10 1.54
CA ASN A 276 24.41 0.00 0.71
C ASN A 276 23.47 -1.21 0.56
N ILE A 277 22.16 -1.01 0.64
CA ILE A 277 21.17 -2.06 0.37
C ILE A 277 21.18 -2.43 -1.12
N LYS A 278 21.03 -3.73 -1.41
CA LYS A 278 20.63 -4.26 -2.73
C LYS A 278 19.10 -4.30 -2.80
N PRO A 279 18.42 -3.43 -3.57
CA PRO A 279 16.97 -3.27 -3.51
C PRO A 279 16.20 -4.57 -3.79
N ALA A 280 16.55 -5.30 -4.85
CA ALA A 280 15.92 -6.59 -5.15
C ALA A 280 16.03 -7.61 -4.01
N LYS A 281 17.15 -7.64 -3.28
CA LYS A 281 17.34 -8.54 -2.13
C LYS A 281 16.47 -8.10 -0.94
N LEU A 282 16.44 -6.81 -0.63
CA LEU A 282 15.57 -6.27 0.43
C LEU A 282 14.10 -6.58 0.14
N TYR A 283 13.64 -6.36 -1.10
CA TYR A 283 12.25 -6.61 -1.47
C TYR A 283 11.88 -8.10 -1.30
N ALA A 284 12.79 -9.01 -1.67
CA ALA A 284 12.65 -10.44 -1.43
C ALA A 284 12.61 -10.80 0.06
N GLU A 285 13.50 -10.21 0.87
CA GLU A 285 13.53 -10.41 2.33
C GLU A 285 12.21 -9.99 2.99
N LEU A 286 11.64 -8.85 2.60
CA LEU A 286 10.36 -8.36 3.11
C LEU A 286 9.20 -9.27 2.71
N HIS A 287 9.14 -9.70 1.45
CA HIS A 287 8.16 -10.69 1.01
C HIS A 287 8.24 -11.98 1.82
N ASN A 288 9.44 -12.49 2.06
CA ASN A 288 9.69 -13.72 2.80
C ASN A 288 9.18 -13.67 4.26
N ARG A 289 8.98 -12.49 4.86
CA ARG A 289 8.39 -12.37 6.21
C ARG A 289 6.95 -12.87 6.29
N PHE A 290 6.23 -12.86 5.18
CA PHE A 290 4.83 -13.32 5.09
C PHE A 290 4.69 -14.81 4.76
N TYR A 291 5.79 -15.50 4.46
CA TYR A 291 5.75 -16.88 4.02
C TYR A 291 6.46 -17.81 5.01
N ARG A 292 5.87 -18.99 5.27
CA ARG A 292 6.46 -19.99 6.18
C ARG A 292 7.81 -20.52 5.70
N LYS A 293 8.10 -20.44 4.39
CA LYS A 293 9.39 -20.81 3.80
C LYS A 293 9.97 -19.58 3.12
N ARG A 294 11.22 -19.25 3.45
CA ARG A 294 11.98 -18.17 2.78
C ARG A 294 12.48 -18.69 1.45
N VAL A 295 11.75 -18.40 0.38
CA VAL A 295 12.06 -18.94 -0.95
C VAL A 295 12.73 -17.88 -1.83
N GLN A 296 12.48 -16.60 -1.58
CA GLN A 296 12.93 -15.53 -2.46
C GLN A 296 14.36 -15.08 -2.16
N ARG A 297 15.25 -15.10 -3.16
CA ARG A 297 16.60 -14.53 -3.04
C ARG A 297 16.67 -13.08 -3.50
N GLU A 298 16.07 -12.80 -4.64
CA GLU A 298 15.96 -11.47 -5.24
C GLU A 298 14.57 -11.32 -5.85
N ASN A 299 14.00 -10.12 -5.77
CA ASN A 299 12.68 -9.82 -6.32
C ASN A 299 12.66 -8.43 -6.96
N TYR A 300 12.51 -8.40 -8.29
CA TYR A 300 12.52 -7.19 -9.11
C TYR A 300 11.11 -6.64 -9.38
N TYR A 301 10.07 -7.20 -8.76
CA TYR A 301 8.67 -6.81 -9.02
C TYR A 301 8.42 -5.32 -8.72
N TYR A 302 9.11 -4.75 -7.74
CA TYR A 302 9.01 -3.33 -7.38
C TYR A 302 9.34 -2.39 -8.55
N LEU A 303 10.20 -2.78 -9.50
CA LEU A 303 10.50 -2.02 -10.72
C LEU A 303 9.32 -1.95 -11.70
N THR A 304 8.26 -2.72 -11.45
CA THR A 304 7.03 -2.73 -12.25
C THR A 304 5.89 -1.96 -11.59
N ILE A 305 6.11 -1.39 -10.41
CA ILE A 305 5.10 -0.67 -9.62
C ILE A 305 5.35 0.84 -9.80
N PRO A 306 4.51 1.56 -10.58
CA PRO A 306 4.75 2.98 -10.87
C PRO A 306 4.84 3.85 -9.60
N SER A 307 4.03 3.56 -8.58
CA SER A 307 4.02 4.32 -7.33
C SER A 307 5.31 4.18 -6.52
N LEU A 308 6.06 3.07 -6.64
CA LEU A 308 7.40 2.93 -6.01
C LEU A 308 8.51 3.65 -6.78
N LEU A 309 8.26 4.09 -8.02
CA LEU A 309 9.24 4.75 -8.87
C LEU A 309 9.00 6.26 -8.97
N ILE A 310 7.73 6.65 -9.10
CA ILE A 310 7.31 8.01 -9.43
C ILE A 310 6.74 8.71 -8.19
N GLU A 311 5.99 7.99 -7.36
CA GLU A 311 5.27 8.54 -6.21
C GLU A 311 5.98 8.18 -4.90
N ASN A 312 7.31 8.37 -4.88
CA ASN A 312 8.18 7.97 -3.79
C ASN A 312 7.65 8.40 -2.41
N GLY A 313 7.55 7.43 -1.50
CA GLY A 313 7.05 7.64 -0.14
C GLY A 313 5.55 7.46 0.00
N ARG A 314 4.81 7.21 -1.09
CA ARG A 314 3.36 6.98 -1.04
C ARG A 314 2.99 5.75 -0.22
N PHE A 315 3.69 4.63 -0.40
CA PHE A 315 3.36 3.42 0.34
C PHE A 315 3.71 3.58 1.80
N PHE A 316 4.87 4.14 2.13
CA PHE A 316 5.28 4.44 3.49
C PHE A 316 4.26 5.34 4.19
N THR A 317 3.87 6.45 3.57
CA THR A 317 2.91 7.42 4.16
C THR A 317 1.50 6.86 4.32
N ALA A 318 1.11 5.84 3.55
CA ALA A 318 -0.11 5.07 3.77
C ALA A 318 0.07 3.89 4.75
N CYS A 319 1.29 3.37 4.87
CA CYS A 319 1.61 2.18 5.65
C CYS A 319 1.67 2.47 7.15
N VAL A 320 2.25 3.60 7.56
CA VAL A 320 2.28 3.99 8.99
C VAL A 320 0.88 4.13 9.59
N PRO A 321 -0.06 4.91 9.00
CA PRO A 321 -1.42 5.00 9.54
C PRO A 321 -2.17 3.66 9.47
N PHE A 322 -1.92 2.82 8.47
CA PHE A 322 -2.48 1.47 8.41
C PHE A 322 -1.99 0.59 9.58
N VAL A 323 -0.69 0.64 9.91
CA VAL A 323 -0.10 -0.10 11.03
C VAL A 323 -0.76 0.29 12.34
N GLU A 324 -0.89 1.60 12.60
CA GLU A 324 -1.51 2.07 13.83
C GLU A 324 -3.01 1.76 13.88
N ALA A 325 -3.75 1.94 12.79
CA ALA A 325 -5.14 1.53 12.70
C ALA A 325 -5.34 0.02 12.95
N PHE A 326 -4.44 -0.82 12.40
CA PHE A 326 -4.48 -2.26 12.58
C PHE A 326 -4.24 -2.65 14.05
N LYS A 327 -3.27 -2.03 14.72
CA LYS A 327 -3.03 -2.26 16.14
C LYS A 327 -4.26 -1.94 16.99
N GLU A 328 -4.85 -0.78 16.75
CA GLU A 328 -6.00 -0.30 17.52
C GLU A 328 -7.26 -1.13 17.29
N VAL A 329 -7.50 -1.59 16.06
CA VAL A 329 -8.77 -2.23 15.69
C VAL A 329 -8.72 -3.75 15.68
N ILE A 330 -7.58 -4.32 15.29
CA ILE A 330 -7.44 -5.76 15.10
C ILE A 330 -6.70 -6.37 16.28
N ILE A 331 -5.47 -5.90 16.57
CA ILE A 331 -4.66 -6.51 17.63
C ILE A 331 -5.33 -6.31 19.00
N LYS A 332 -5.64 -5.07 19.41
CA LYS A 332 -6.24 -4.81 20.74
C LYS A 332 -7.59 -5.49 20.98
N VAL A 333 -8.33 -5.82 19.92
CA VAL A 333 -9.67 -6.42 20.02
C VAL A 333 -9.61 -7.95 19.99
N ASP A 334 -8.60 -8.52 19.33
CA ASP A 334 -8.45 -9.97 19.11
C ASP A 334 -7.27 -10.61 19.89
N SER A 335 -6.55 -9.82 20.70
CA SER A 335 -5.62 -10.25 21.75
C SER A 335 -6.36 -10.41 23.07
#